data_AF-A0A0E3UHP0-F1
#
_entry.id   AF-A0A0E3UHP0-F1
#
_cell.length_a   1.000
_cell.length_b   1.000
_cell.length_c   1.000
_cell.angle_alpha   90.00
_cell.angle_beta   90.00
_cell.angle_gamma   90.00
#
_symmetry.space_group_name_H-M   'P 1'
#
loop_
_entity.id
_entity.type
_entity.pdbx_description
1 polymer ?
#
loop_
_entity_poly.entity_id
_entity_poly.type
_entity_poly.pdbx_seq_one_letter_code
_entity_poly.pdbx_strand_id
1 'polypeptide(L)'
;MSDAHPPSGTFSFTSTLLAVIGGFAIFLLILTVAYLPQKPAPLADGARTPEQRKVALAELRAKEHNAATTYGWVDQAKGQVRLPIADAVELTIKELNAVPKP
;
A
#
# COMPACT_ATOMS: atom_id res chain seq x y z
N MET A 1 30.25 35.91 -57.89
CA MET A 1 28.95 36.38 -57.37
C MET A 1 28.40 35.25 -56.55
N SER A 2 28.42 35.45 -55.23
CA SER A 2 27.80 34.59 -54.23
C SER A 2 26.28 34.53 -54.43
N ASP A 3 25.68 33.67 -53.62
CA ASP A 3 24.27 33.67 -53.23
C ASP A 3 23.41 32.74 -54.11
N ALA A 4 22.67 31.77 -53.60
CA ALA A 4 22.44 31.41 -52.22
C ALA A 4 21.81 30.00 -52.21
N HIS A 5 22.09 29.25 -51.14
CA HIS A 5 21.17 28.23 -50.65
C HIS A 5 20.13 28.97 -49.79
N PRO A 6 18.85 29.03 -50.17
CA PRO A 6 17.80 29.10 -49.13
C PRO A 6 16.45 28.47 -49.58
N PRO A 7 15.43 28.41 -48.72
CA PRO A 7 15.47 27.99 -47.33
C PRO A 7 14.35 26.97 -47.00
N SER A 8 14.54 26.29 -45.87
CA SER A 8 13.50 25.77 -44.96
C SER A 8 12.48 24.79 -45.52
N GLY A 9 12.65 23.53 -45.14
CA GLY A 9 11.58 22.54 -45.17
C GLY A 9 10.32 23.10 -44.52
N THR A 10 9.26 23.20 -45.32
CA THR A 10 7.90 23.46 -44.86
C THR A 10 7.53 22.33 -43.91
N PHE A 11 7.58 22.59 -42.60
CA PHE A 11 7.01 21.68 -41.62
C PHE A 11 5.52 21.55 -41.93
N SER A 12 5.18 20.48 -42.64
CA SER A 12 3.81 20.18 -43.02
C SER A 12 3.07 19.77 -41.75
N PHE A 13 2.21 20.66 -41.26
CA PHE A 13 1.42 20.45 -40.04
C PHE A 13 0.63 19.14 -40.10
N THR A 14 0.10 18.78 -41.28
CA THR A 14 -0.60 17.52 -41.51
C THR A 14 0.33 16.31 -41.41
N SER A 15 1.54 16.39 -41.97
CA SER A 15 2.55 15.32 -41.84
C SER A 15 2.97 15.13 -40.38
N THR A 16 3.14 16.24 -39.65
CA THR A 16 3.48 16.22 -38.22
C THR A 16 2.33 15.62 -37.40
N LEU A 17 1.08 16.02 -37.68
CA LEU A 17 -0.09 15.48 -37.01
C LEU A 17 -0.26 13.97 -37.28
N LEU A 18 -0.03 13.54 -38.52
CA LEU A 18 -0.12 12.13 -38.90
C LEU A 18 0.99 11.30 -38.25
N ALA A 19 2.21 11.84 -38.16
CA ALA A 19 3.32 11.20 -37.46
C ALA A 19 3.07 11.06 -35.95
N VAL A 20 2.48 12.08 -35.32
CA VAL A 20 2.11 12.04 -33.89
C VAL A 20 1.03 10.98 -33.65
N ILE A 21 -0.04 10.97 -34.46
CA ILE A 21 -1.11 9.97 -34.35
C ILE A 21 -0.55 8.56 -34.58
N GLY A 22 0.29 8.38 -35.59
CA GLY A 22 0.97 7.10 -35.86
C GLY A 22 1.85 6.65 -34.70
N GLY A 23 2.62 7.56 -34.11
CA GLY A 23 3.44 7.28 -32.92
C GLY A 23 2.61 6.83 -31.73
N PHE A 24 1.52 7.53 -31.42
CA PHE A 24 0.59 7.12 -30.36
C PHE A 24 -0.10 5.79 -30.67
N ALA A 25 -0.49 5.55 -31.92
CA ALA A 25 -1.10 4.28 -32.33
C ALA A 25 -0.13 3.10 -32.14
N ILE A 26 1.14 3.26 -32.52
CA ILE A 26 2.18 2.26 -32.30
C ILE A 26 2.43 2.05 -30.80
N PHE A 27 2.49 3.12 -30.02
CA PHE A 27 2.64 3.03 -28.56
C PHE A 27 1.49 2.26 -27.92
N LEU A 28 0.24 2.55 -28.30
CA LEU A 28 -0.93 1.83 -27.82
C LEU A 28 -0.91 0.36 -28.26
N LEU A 29 -0.47 0.06 -29.49
CA LEU A 29 -0.30 -1.31 -29.98
C LEU A 29 0.73 -2.10 -29.15
N ILE A 30 1.84 -1.47 -28.79
CA ILE A 30 2.86 -2.10 -27.93
C ILE A 30 2.28 -2.35 -26.54
N LEU A 31 1.55 -1.38 -25.95
CA LEU A 31 0.90 -1.58 -24.66
C LEU A 31 -0.12 -2.72 -24.69
N THR A 32 -0.90 -2.85 -25.76
CA THR A 32 -1.93 -3.91 -25.84
C THR A 32 -1.32 -5.29 -26.06
N VAL A 33 -0.27 -5.41 -26.87
CA VAL A 33 0.33 -6.72 -27.21
C VAL A 33 1.38 -7.16 -26.20
N ALA A 34 2.21 -6.26 -25.69
CA ALA A 34 3.32 -6.61 -24.81
C ALA A 34 3.00 -6.43 -23.33
N TYR A 35 2.29 -5.36 -22.96
CA TYR A 35 2.09 -4.98 -21.55
C TYR A 35 0.79 -5.51 -20.94
N LEU A 36 -0.33 -5.42 -21.66
CA LEU A 36 -1.64 -5.91 -21.20
C LEU A 36 -1.70 -7.43 -20.89
N PRO A 37 -1.11 -8.32 -21.70
CA PRO A 37 -1.10 -9.75 -21.39
C PRO A 37 -0.09 -10.12 -20.29
N GLN A 38 0.84 -9.22 -19.95
CA GLN A 38 1.74 -9.38 -18.80
C GLN A 38 1.11 -8.95 -17.47
N LYS A 39 -0.20 -8.67 -17.43
CA LYS A 39 -0.88 -8.45 -16.16
C LYS A 39 -0.62 -9.66 -15.26
N PRO A 40 -0.11 -9.44 -14.03
CA PRO A 40 0.08 -10.53 -13.08
C PRO A 40 -1.26 -11.26 -12.94
N ALA A 41 -1.19 -12.59 -12.82
CA ALA A 41 -2.37 -13.42 -12.70
C ALA A 41 -3.35 -12.78 -11.70
N PRO A 42 -4.67 -12.77 -11.99
CA PRO A 42 -5.67 -12.33 -11.02
C PRO A 42 -5.33 -12.95 -9.67
N LEU A 43 -5.33 -12.12 -8.62
CA LEU A 43 -5.00 -12.60 -7.29
C LEU A 43 -5.81 -13.88 -7.04
N ALA A 44 -5.12 -14.99 -6.78
CA ALA A 44 -5.70 -16.33 -6.78
C ALA A 44 -7.01 -16.38 -5.98
N ASP A 45 -7.96 -17.23 -6.39
CA ASP A 45 -9.22 -17.47 -5.67
C ASP A 45 -8.94 -17.69 -4.17
N GLY A 46 -9.24 -16.67 -3.36
CA GLY A 46 -8.82 -16.58 -1.95
C GLY A 46 -8.16 -15.26 -1.57
N ALA A 47 -7.74 -14.45 -2.54
CA ALA A 47 -7.25 -13.11 -2.29
C ALA A 47 -8.40 -12.20 -1.86
N ARG A 48 -8.38 -11.81 -0.58
CA ARG A 48 -9.38 -10.92 0.00
C ARG A 48 -9.56 -9.68 -0.87
N THR A 49 -10.80 -9.41 -1.25
CA THR A 49 -11.15 -8.18 -1.95
C THR A 49 -10.67 -6.97 -1.15
N PRO A 50 -10.43 -5.80 -1.78
CA PRO A 50 -10.03 -4.60 -1.06
C PRO A 50 -10.90 -4.32 0.18
N GLU A 51 -12.21 -4.57 0.07
CA GLU A 51 -13.15 -4.41 1.18
C GLU A 51 -12.99 -5.49 2.26
N GLN A 52 -12.83 -6.76 1.89
CA GLN A 52 -12.56 -7.84 2.85
C GLN A 52 -11.26 -7.61 3.62
N ARG A 53 -10.25 -6.99 3.00
CA ARG A 53 -9.00 -6.59 3.67
C ARG A 53 -9.24 -5.50 4.72
N LYS A 54 -10.06 -4.49 4.40
CA LYS A 54 -10.40 -3.43 5.37
C LYS A 54 -11.15 -3.99 6.57
N VAL A 55 -12.13 -4.86 6.33
CA VAL A 55 -12.91 -5.51 7.42
C VAL A 55 -12.00 -6.35 8.31
N ALA A 56 -11.16 -7.21 7.72
CA ALA A 56 -10.22 -8.01 8.50
C ALA A 56 -9.25 -7.18 9.34
N LEU A 57 -8.80 -6.04 8.80
CA LEU A 57 -7.93 -5.11 9.51
C LEU A 57 -8.66 -4.39 10.65
N ALA A 58 -9.92 -4.00 10.45
CA ALA A 58 -10.76 -3.42 11.50
C ALA A 58 -11.01 -4.43 12.64
N GLU A 59 -11.33 -5.68 12.30
CA GLU A 59 -11.50 -6.77 13.27
C GLU A 59 -10.21 -7.04 14.06
N LEU A 60 -9.05 -7.07 13.39
CA LEU A 60 -7.77 -7.28 14.05
C LEU A 60 -7.49 -6.16 15.06
N ARG A 61 -7.66 -4.90 14.64
CA ARG A 61 -7.47 -3.75 15.53
C ARG A 61 -8.45 -3.74 16.69
N ALA A 62 -9.71 -4.13 16.47
CA ALA A 62 -10.69 -4.24 17.54
C ALA A 62 -10.28 -5.32 18.55
N LYS A 63 -9.76 -6.47 18.09
CA LYS A 63 -9.24 -7.54 18.96
C LYS A 63 -8.02 -7.08 19.74
N GLU A 64 -7.07 -6.40 19.09
CA GLU A 64 -5.87 -5.84 19.74
C GLU A 64 -6.24 -4.78 20.78
N HIS A 65 -7.17 -3.89 20.45
CA HIS A 65 -7.63 -2.84 21.36
C HIS A 65 -8.35 -3.44 22.58
N ASN A 66 -9.24 -4.39 22.37
CA ASN A 66 -9.88 -5.13 23.45
C ASN A 66 -8.81 -5.86 24.28
N ALA A 67 -7.79 -6.41 23.61
CA ALA A 67 -6.68 -7.05 24.31
C ALA A 67 -5.89 -6.11 25.22
N ALA A 68 -5.62 -4.89 24.77
CA ALA A 68 -4.86 -3.92 25.54
C ALA A 68 -5.65 -3.29 26.71
N THR A 69 -6.98 -3.25 26.62
CA THR A 69 -7.83 -2.48 27.54
C THR A 69 -8.67 -3.31 28.49
N THR A 70 -8.80 -4.62 28.25
CA THR A 70 -9.65 -5.48 29.08
C THR A 70 -8.88 -6.63 29.69
N TYR A 71 -9.36 -7.05 30.86
CA TYR A 71 -8.92 -8.25 31.53
C TYR A 71 -9.32 -9.49 30.74
N GLY A 72 -8.45 -10.50 30.70
CA GLY A 72 -8.76 -11.77 30.05
C GLY A 72 -7.76 -12.85 30.40
N TRP A 73 -8.06 -14.10 30.05
CA TRP A 73 -7.10 -15.20 30.21
C TRP A 73 -6.21 -15.29 28.97
N VAL A 74 -4.90 -15.45 29.18
CA VAL A 74 -3.95 -15.80 28.10
C VAL A 74 -3.83 -17.31 28.00
N ASP A 75 -3.61 -17.97 29.14
CA ASP A 75 -3.54 -19.42 29.26
C ASP A 75 -4.05 -19.83 30.63
N GLN A 76 -5.31 -20.28 30.69
CA GLN A 76 -5.96 -20.66 31.94
C GLN A 76 -5.33 -21.89 32.58
N ALA A 77 -4.78 -22.82 31.78
CA ALA A 77 -4.13 -24.02 32.30
C ALA A 77 -2.82 -23.69 33.03
N LYS A 78 -2.12 -22.64 32.59
CA LYS A 78 -0.91 -22.12 33.24
C LYS A 78 -1.19 -21.00 34.25
N GLY A 79 -2.46 -20.63 34.45
CA GLY A 79 -2.84 -19.51 35.32
C GLY A 79 -2.40 -18.13 34.81
N GLN A 80 -2.11 -17.98 33.51
CA GLN A 80 -1.66 -16.70 32.94
C GLN A 80 -2.85 -15.82 32.55
N VAL A 81 -2.90 -14.64 33.16
CA VAL A 81 -3.94 -13.63 32.96
C VAL A 81 -3.35 -12.42 32.24
N ARG A 82 -4.14 -11.83 31.36
CA ARG A 82 -3.92 -10.54 30.72
C ARG A 82 -4.52 -9.45 31.59
N LEU A 83 -3.70 -8.46 31.91
CA LEU A 83 -4.08 -7.22 32.58
C LEU A 83 -4.15 -6.07 31.55
N PRO A 84 -5.09 -5.11 31.67
CA PRO A 84 -5.04 -3.89 30.87
C PRO A 84 -3.72 -3.15 31.05
N ILE A 85 -3.22 -2.57 29.97
CA ILE A 85 -1.88 -1.95 29.97
C ILE A 85 -1.84 -0.75 30.92
N ALA A 86 -2.93 0.02 31.04
CA ALA A 86 -3.00 1.16 31.96
C ALA A 86 -2.75 0.71 33.42
N ASP A 87 -3.45 -0.33 33.85
CA ASP A 87 -3.35 -0.88 35.20
C ASP A 87 -1.96 -1.51 35.43
N ALA A 88 -1.40 -2.18 34.42
CA ALA A 88 -0.04 -2.74 34.50
C ALA A 88 1.02 -1.65 34.72
N VAL A 89 0.89 -0.51 34.03
CA VAL A 89 1.77 0.64 34.20
C VAL A 89 1.62 1.23 35.61
N GLU A 90 0.39 1.41 36.09
CA GLU A 90 0.13 1.93 37.44
C GLU A 90 0.75 1.04 38.53
N LEU A 91 0.54 -0.27 38.43
CA LEU A 91 1.12 -1.24 39.37
C LEU A 91 2.64 -1.20 39.34
N THR A 92 3.24 -1.09 38.16
CA THR A 92 4.70 -0.99 38.01
C THR A 92 5.23 0.28 38.67
N ILE A 93 4.58 1.43 38.47
CA ILE A 93 4.97 2.69 39.12
C ILE A 93 4.88 2.57 40.64
N LYS A 94 3.79 1.96 41.15
CA LYS A 94 3.60 1.74 42.58
C LYS A 94 4.70 0.84 43.17
N GLU A 95 5.06 -0.23 42.47
CA GLU A 95 6.14 -1.13 42.86
C GLU A 95 7.48 -0.40 42.91
N LEU A 96 7.84 0.34 41.86
CA LEU A 96 9.08 1.11 41.78
C LEU A 96 9.18 2.19 42.88
N ASN A 97 8.07 2.81 43.26
CA ASN A 97 8.03 3.79 44.35
C ASN A 97 8.10 3.15 45.73
N ALA A 98 7.67 1.89 45.88
CA ALA A 98 7.70 1.16 47.15
C ALA A 98 9.08 0.56 47.45
N VAL A 99 9.91 0.33 46.44
CA VAL A 99 11.30 -0.10 46.63
C VAL A 99 12.11 1.09 47.16
N PRO A 100 12.73 1.01 48.36
CA PRO A 100 13.57 2.07 48.87
C PRO A 100 14.72 2.32 47.89
N LYS A 101 14.89 3.57 47.47
CA LYS A 101 16.04 3.99 46.65
C LYS A 101 17.33 3.64 47.43
N PRO A 102 18.31 2.97 46.81
CA PRO A 102 19.60 2.70 47.45
C PRO A 102 20.36 3.99 47.80
#